data_AF-A0A8T4V071-F1
#
_entry.id   AF-A0A8T4V071-F1
#
_cell.length_a   1.000
_cell.length_b   1.000
_cell.length_c   1.000
_cell.angle_alpha   90.00
_cell.angle_beta   90.00
_cell.angle_gamma   90.00
#
_symmetry.space_group_name_H-M   'P 1'
#
loop_
_entity.id
_entity.type
_entity.pdbx_description
1 polymer ?
#
loop_
_entity_poly.entity_id
_entity_poly.type
_entity_poly.pdbx_seq_one_letter_code
_entity_poly.pdbx_strand_id
1 'polypeptide(L)'
;AMGSRLLRRWLSEPLFDINTIKNRQDKVEYLAKNLMLRENLKKILKGIADIERLIARSNLNKINARDLLALKNSLLRIQQIDLDFGELSKFEGFEKLMILLEKAIREDASAMLKEGGIIKWDFDPMLKELHEIRSDSKHYLSSLEAKEREKSGIRNLRISYNKVFGYYFEVSAGNLSSVPDYFIRKQTLANCERFITQELKEEEEKILTAQEKIGELEYDLFLKVLDEVKFYTERIQEAALKVAQIDILCSFAQVGEENNYTRPLIDDSDVIQIIDGRHPVVELNEDFIANDTMFNEFEIMIITGPNFAGKSCYMKQVALIMIMAQVGCFVPAKNARMGLVDRIFTRIGAYDDLISGQSTFMVEMNETANILNNATSRSLILLDEIGRGTSTYDGVSIAWAVVEHIYNHVKAKTMFATHYHVLNKLSASFSKIKNYNIAVKEDKDEIIFLRKLLEGGTDKSFGVYVAKLAGLPESVINRAKEVQSELEDKDKLDRISAKKLEEQKRLF
;
A
#
# COMPACT_ATOMS: atom_id res chain seq x y z
N ALA A 1 5.03 -4.59 5.53
CA ALA A 1 3.64 -4.20 5.84
C ALA A 1 3.52 -2.69 6.10
N MET A 2 4.26 -2.15 7.08
CA MET A 2 4.31 -0.70 7.36
C MET A 2 4.77 0.15 6.16
N GLY A 3 5.82 -0.26 5.42
CA GLY A 3 6.26 0.43 4.20
C GLY A 3 5.17 0.51 3.12
N SER A 4 4.40 -0.56 2.92
CA SER A 4 3.27 -0.55 1.98
C SER A 4 2.16 0.43 2.37
N ARG A 5 1.85 0.57 3.67
CA ARG A 5 0.88 1.57 4.14
C ARG A 5 1.39 2.98 3.90
N LEU A 6 2.65 3.24 4.23
CA LEU A 6 3.26 4.55 4.04
C LEU A 6 3.40 4.90 2.55
N LEU A 7 3.67 3.92 1.67
CA LEU A 7 3.72 4.12 0.22
C LEU A 7 2.37 4.59 -0.33
N ARG A 8 1.26 3.94 0.10
CA ARG A 8 -0.09 4.39 -0.30
C ARG A 8 -0.33 5.83 0.10
N ARG A 9 0.08 6.21 1.32
CA ARG A 9 -0.02 7.60 1.78
C ARG A 9 0.82 8.54 0.92
N TRP A 10 2.08 8.20 0.62
CA TRP A 10 2.93 9.04 -0.24
C TRP A 10 2.34 9.24 -1.63
N LEU A 11 1.75 8.20 -2.23
CA LEU A 11 1.08 8.30 -3.53
C LEU A 11 -0.18 9.18 -3.48
N SER A 12 -0.91 9.19 -2.38
CA SER A 12 -2.08 10.05 -2.16
C SER A 12 -1.72 11.48 -1.75
N GLU A 13 -0.53 11.70 -1.19
CA GLU A 13 -0.03 12.98 -0.70
C GLU A 13 1.35 13.31 -1.33
N PRO A 14 1.43 13.56 -2.66
CA PRO A 14 2.67 13.99 -3.30
C PRO A 14 3.22 15.30 -2.69
N LEU A 15 4.54 15.46 -2.72
CA LEU A 15 5.19 16.59 -2.06
C LEU A 15 5.13 17.88 -2.88
N PHE A 16 5.24 19.00 -2.17
CA PHE A 16 5.37 20.36 -2.71
C PHE A 16 6.73 21.00 -2.46
N ASP A 17 7.54 20.44 -1.57
CA ASP A 17 8.87 20.96 -1.28
C ASP A 17 9.91 20.28 -2.17
N ILE A 18 10.53 21.08 -3.05
CA ILE A 18 11.55 20.62 -4.00
C ILE A 18 12.73 19.96 -3.27
N ASN A 19 13.14 20.52 -2.12
CA ASN A 19 14.27 19.99 -1.37
C ASN A 19 13.98 18.61 -0.79
N THR A 20 12.77 18.40 -0.26
CA THR A 20 12.32 17.09 0.23
C THR A 20 12.24 16.07 -0.91
N ILE A 21 11.73 16.47 -2.09
CA ILE A 21 11.70 15.62 -3.29
C ILE A 21 13.12 15.22 -3.69
N LYS A 22 14.04 16.19 -3.81
CA LYS A 22 15.43 15.95 -4.18
C LYS A 22 16.15 15.04 -3.18
N ASN A 23 15.96 15.29 -1.88
CA ASN A 23 16.52 14.44 -0.82
C ASN A 23 16.02 12.98 -0.91
N ARG A 24 14.75 12.75 -1.28
CA ARG A 24 14.27 11.38 -1.57
C ARG A 24 14.96 10.81 -2.81
N GLN A 25 15.03 11.56 -3.90
CA GLN A 25 15.67 11.13 -5.14
C GLN A 25 17.16 10.80 -4.94
N ASP A 26 17.90 11.57 -4.13
CA ASP A 26 19.31 11.32 -3.82
C ASP A 26 19.48 9.98 -3.10
N LYS A 27 18.60 9.69 -2.14
CA LYS A 27 18.59 8.40 -1.42
C LYS A 27 18.21 7.24 -2.33
N VAL A 28 17.23 7.44 -3.22
CA VAL A 28 16.84 6.45 -4.23
C VAL A 28 18.01 6.17 -5.17
N GLU A 29 18.67 7.21 -5.69
CA GLU A 29 19.83 7.06 -6.58
C GLU A 29 21.01 6.38 -5.90
N TYR A 30 21.28 6.73 -4.65
CA TYR A 30 22.32 6.05 -3.85
C TYR A 30 22.04 4.55 -3.71
N LEU A 31 20.80 4.16 -3.39
CA LEU A 31 20.39 2.75 -3.31
C LEU A 31 20.31 2.06 -4.67
N ALA A 32 20.03 2.81 -5.75
CA ALA A 32 20.02 2.31 -7.12
C ALA A 32 21.43 1.85 -7.52
N LYS A 33 22.43 2.71 -7.27
CA LYS A 33 23.85 2.48 -7.58
C LYS A 33 24.52 1.42 -6.69
N ASN A 34 24.03 1.22 -5.46
CA ASN A 34 24.63 0.30 -4.49
C ASN A 34 23.80 -0.99 -4.34
N LEU A 35 23.83 -1.87 -5.35
CA LEU A 35 23.04 -3.11 -5.38
C LEU A 35 23.26 -4.01 -4.14
N MET A 36 24.51 -4.25 -3.75
CA MET A 36 24.83 -5.12 -2.60
C MET A 36 24.25 -4.59 -1.30
N LEU A 37 24.34 -3.28 -1.07
CA LEU A 37 23.76 -2.60 0.07
C LEU A 37 22.23 -2.75 0.06
N ARG A 38 21.59 -2.48 -1.08
CA ARG A 38 20.13 -2.61 -1.24
C ARG A 38 19.63 -4.02 -0.96
N GLU A 39 20.32 -5.05 -1.45
CA GLU A 39 19.94 -6.46 -1.21
C GLU A 39 20.14 -6.87 0.26
N ASN A 40 21.20 -6.38 0.91
CA ASN A 40 21.39 -6.60 2.34
C ASN A 40 20.30 -5.92 3.18
N LEU A 41 19.95 -4.67 2.86
CA LEU A 41 18.85 -3.96 3.51
C LEU A 41 17.53 -4.71 3.35
N LYS A 42 17.22 -5.17 2.13
CA LYS A 42 16.00 -5.95 1.86
C LYS A 42 15.93 -7.21 2.73
N LYS A 43 17.04 -7.91 2.94
CA LYS A 43 17.11 -9.08 3.84
C LYS A 43 16.86 -8.71 5.31
N ILE A 44 17.45 -7.61 5.78
CA ILE A 44 17.25 -7.09 7.14
C ILE A 44 15.77 -6.73 7.32
N LEU A 45 15.25 -5.85 6.45
CA LEU A 45 13.87 -5.35 6.45
C LEU A 45 12.83 -6.47 6.40
N LYS A 46 13.06 -7.51 5.59
CA LYS A 46 12.12 -8.64 5.43
C LYS A 46 11.81 -9.37 6.74
N GLY A 47 12.75 -9.40 7.68
CA GLY A 47 12.49 -10.04 8.98
C GLY A 47 12.26 -9.08 10.14
N ILE A 48 12.05 -7.79 9.85
CA ILE A 48 11.47 -6.85 10.81
C ILE A 48 9.95 -7.08 10.79
N ALA A 49 9.36 -7.33 11.96
CA ALA A 49 7.92 -7.45 12.11
C ALA A 49 7.23 -6.09 11.97
N ASP A 50 5.89 -6.08 11.93
CA ASP A 50 5.11 -4.84 11.87
C ASP A 50 5.10 -4.13 13.24
N ILE A 51 6.24 -3.54 13.62
CA ILE A 51 6.48 -2.95 14.95
C ILE A 51 5.51 -1.82 15.28
N GLU A 52 5.01 -1.08 14.27
CA GLU A 52 3.95 -0.09 14.41
C GLU A 52 2.66 -0.71 14.99
N ARG A 53 2.26 -1.89 14.49
CA ARG A 53 1.10 -2.61 15.01
C ARG A 53 1.38 -3.31 16.33
N LEU A 54 2.60 -3.80 16.55
CA LEU A 54 2.98 -4.42 17.82
C LEU A 54 2.88 -3.40 18.96
N ILE A 55 3.43 -2.20 18.79
CA ILE A 55 3.35 -1.15 19.82
C ILE A 55 1.92 -0.65 20.04
N ALA A 56 1.11 -0.54 18.98
CA ALA A 56 -0.31 -0.21 19.12
C ALA A 56 -1.08 -1.26 19.95
N ARG A 57 -0.79 -2.57 19.74
CA ARG A 57 -1.39 -3.65 20.53
C ARG A 57 -0.89 -3.67 21.98
N SER A 58 0.37 -3.30 22.22
CA SER A 58 0.95 -3.15 23.55
C SER A 58 0.20 -2.07 24.35
N ASN A 59 -0.06 -0.91 23.76
CA ASN A 59 -0.83 0.17 24.37
C ASN A 59 -2.28 -0.20 24.69
N LEU A 60 -2.85 -1.16 23.98
CA LEU A 60 -4.21 -1.69 24.23
C LEU A 60 -4.23 -2.90 25.18
N ASN A 61 -3.10 -3.31 25.76
CA ASN A 61 -2.96 -4.54 26.56
C ASN A 61 -3.44 -5.81 25.83
N LYS A 62 -3.35 -5.82 24.48
CA LYS A 62 -3.76 -6.95 23.62
C LYS A 62 -2.57 -7.67 22.98
N ILE A 63 -1.36 -7.37 23.45
CA ILE A 63 -0.12 -8.00 22.98
C ILE A 63 0.14 -9.30 23.75
N ASN A 64 0.74 -10.29 23.09
CA ASN A 64 1.16 -11.53 23.74
C ASN A 64 2.69 -11.61 23.86
N ALA A 65 3.20 -12.63 24.56
CA ALA A 65 4.64 -12.81 24.77
C ALA A 65 5.43 -12.99 23.46
N ARG A 66 4.87 -13.74 22.50
CA ARG A 66 5.49 -13.95 21.18
C ARG A 66 5.63 -12.66 20.39
N ASP A 67 4.65 -11.76 20.49
CA ASP A 67 4.70 -10.44 19.88
C ASP A 67 5.80 -9.57 20.50
N LEU A 68 6.03 -9.64 21.82
CA LEU A 68 7.14 -8.96 22.48
C LEU A 68 8.51 -9.50 22.02
N LEU A 69 8.64 -10.81 21.83
CA LEU A 69 9.84 -11.39 21.21
C LEU A 69 10.02 -10.90 19.78
N ALA A 70 8.94 -10.83 19.00
CA ALA A 70 8.98 -10.29 17.64
C ALA A 70 9.41 -8.82 17.64
N LEU A 71 8.95 -8.01 18.60
CA LEU A 71 9.39 -6.63 18.79
C LEU A 71 10.90 -6.58 19.12
N LYS A 72 11.38 -7.35 20.11
CA LYS A 72 12.81 -7.44 20.47
C LYS A 72 13.67 -7.80 19.25
N ASN A 73 13.31 -8.87 18.54
CA ASN A 73 14.06 -9.34 17.37
C ASN A 73 14.04 -8.32 16.22
N SER A 74 12.94 -7.57 16.08
CA SER A 74 12.83 -6.48 15.10
C SER A 74 13.74 -5.31 15.47
N LEU A 75 13.75 -4.89 16.74
CA LEU A 75 14.66 -3.84 17.23
C LEU A 75 16.13 -4.22 17.03
N LEU A 76 16.49 -5.48 17.31
CA LEU A 76 17.86 -5.97 17.08
C LEU A 76 18.26 -5.95 15.60
N ARG A 77 17.34 -6.25 14.68
CA ARG A 77 17.58 -6.15 13.23
C ARG A 77 17.69 -4.71 12.77
N ILE A 78 16.89 -3.80 13.35
CA ILE A 78 16.95 -2.37 13.03
C ILE A 78 18.34 -1.81 13.33
N GLN A 79 18.99 -2.27 14.41
CA GLN A 79 20.37 -1.89 14.74
C GLN A 79 21.42 -2.36 13.72
N GLN A 80 21.07 -3.31 12.84
CA GLN A 80 21.96 -3.80 11.77
C GLN A 80 21.83 -2.98 10.48
N ILE A 81 20.91 -2.01 10.42
CA ILE A 81 20.75 -1.13 9.27
C ILE A 81 21.97 -0.21 9.21
N ASP A 82 22.91 -0.55 8.34
CA ASP A 82 24.11 0.24 8.07
C ASP A 82 23.86 1.15 6.87
N LEU A 83 23.43 2.39 7.15
CA LEU A 83 23.11 3.42 6.17
C LEU A 83 23.56 4.78 6.69
N ASP A 84 24.03 5.64 5.78
CA ASP A 84 24.35 7.03 6.10
C ASP A 84 23.35 7.99 5.44
N PHE A 85 22.12 8.01 5.96
CA PHE A 85 21.04 8.91 5.54
C PHE A 85 20.71 9.97 6.59
N GLY A 86 21.67 10.29 7.46
CA GLY A 86 21.51 11.20 8.59
C GLY A 86 20.49 10.68 9.61
N GLU A 87 19.59 11.54 10.09
CA GLU A 87 18.58 11.17 11.10
C GLU A 87 17.65 10.02 10.70
N LEU A 88 17.53 9.73 9.39
CA LEU A 88 16.70 8.64 8.88
C LEU A 88 17.28 7.25 9.22
N SER A 89 18.61 7.13 9.31
CA SER A 89 19.28 5.85 9.61
C SER A 89 19.77 5.74 11.05
N LYS A 90 19.45 6.72 11.91
CA LYS A 90 19.77 6.67 13.34
C LYS A 90 18.66 6.01 14.15
N PHE A 91 19.01 4.90 14.79
CA PHE A 91 18.15 4.12 15.67
C PHE A 91 18.84 3.94 17.02
N GLU A 92 18.58 4.82 17.98
CA GLU A 92 19.26 4.78 19.29
C GLU A 92 18.28 4.60 20.44
N GLY A 93 18.77 4.07 21.57
CA GLY A 93 18.03 4.08 22.83
C GLY A 93 17.04 2.93 22.98
N PHE A 94 17.32 1.77 22.37
CA PHE A 94 16.56 0.54 22.54
C PHE A 94 17.29 -0.54 23.34
N GLU A 95 18.55 -0.31 23.74
CA GLU A 95 19.44 -1.31 24.36
C GLU A 95 18.84 -1.83 25.67
N LYS A 96 18.37 -0.93 26.53
CA LYS A 96 17.71 -1.27 27.79
C LYS A 96 16.45 -2.11 27.57
N LEU A 97 15.62 -1.72 26.59
CA LEU A 97 14.39 -2.44 26.25
C LEU A 97 14.70 -3.84 25.71
N MET A 98 15.67 -3.97 24.80
CA MET A 98 16.08 -5.26 24.25
C MET A 98 16.62 -6.18 25.34
N ILE A 99 17.44 -5.67 26.26
CA ILE A 99 17.96 -6.43 27.40
C ILE A 99 16.82 -6.86 28.35
N LEU A 100 15.86 -5.96 28.63
CA LEU A 100 14.70 -6.28 29.45
C LEU A 100 13.90 -7.43 28.83
N LEU A 101 13.54 -7.33 27.55
CA LEU A 101 12.76 -8.35 26.85
C LEU A 101 13.51 -9.68 26.74
N GLU A 102 14.84 -9.63 26.55
CA GLU A 102 15.71 -10.81 26.56
C GLU A 102 15.71 -11.52 27.92
N LYS A 103 15.80 -10.77 29.02
CA LYS A 103 15.83 -11.34 30.37
C LYS A 103 14.46 -11.76 30.87
N ALA A 104 13.40 -11.07 30.46
CA ALA A 104 12.07 -11.29 31.00
C ALA A 104 11.29 -12.37 30.25
N ILE A 105 11.29 -12.35 28.90
CA ILE A 105 10.36 -13.18 28.12
C ILE A 105 11.02 -14.50 27.70
N ARG A 106 10.32 -15.62 27.89
CA ARG A 106 10.78 -16.93 27.44
C ARG A 106 10.77 -17.06 25.93
N GLU A 107 11.78 -17.70 25.35
CA GLU A 107 11.87 -17.91 23.90
C GLU A 107 10.78 -18.85 23.35
N ASP A 108 10.34 -19.80 24.18
CA ASP A 108 9.28 -20.77 23.87
C ASP A 108 7.88 -20.31 24.30
N ALA A 109 7.73 -19.03 24.68
CA ALA A 109 6.46 -18.50 25.19
C ALA A 109 5.33 -18.69 24.16
N SER A 110 4.23 -19.30 24.61
CA SER A 110 3.06 -19.53 23.77
C SER A 110 2.29 -18.23 23.49
N ALA A 111 1.43 -18.24 22.48
CA ALA A 111 0.55 -17.10 22.18
C ALA A 111 -0.62 -16.95 23.19
N MET A 112 -0.93 -17.98 23.97
CA MET A 112 -2.01 -17.98 24.95
C MET A 112 -1.50 -17.53 26.32
N LEU A 113 -2.00 -16.39 26.80
CA LEU A 113 -1.58 -15.74 28.05
C LEU A 113 -1.97 -16.50 29.34
N LYS A 114 -2.83 -17.53 29.26
CA LYS A 114 -3.52 -18.09 30.45
C LYS A 114 -2.92 -19.37 31.04
N GLU A 115 -1.95 -20.01 30.39
CA GLU A 115 -1.38 -21.29 30.88
C GLU A 115 0.03 -21.15 31.50
N GLY A 116 0.47 -19.91 31.78
CA GLY A 116 1.83 -19.63 32.26
C GLY A 116 2.91 -19.92 31.21
N GLY A 117 4.18 -19.86 31.63
CA GLY A 117 5.32 -20.02 30.73
C GLY A 117 5.59 -18.78 29.86
N ILE A 118 5.29 -17.59 30.40
CA ILE A 118 5.55 -16.31 29.71
C ILE A 118 6.91 -15.74 30.11
N ILE A 119 7.17 -15.72 31.42
CA ILE A 119 8.35 -15.08 32.01
C ILE A 119 9.43 -16.13 32.28
N LYS A 120 10.71 -15.75 32.10
CA LYS A 120 11.84 -16.62 32.44
C LYS A 120 11.86 -16.84 33.96
N TRP A 121 12.01 -18.09 34.38
CA TRP A 121 11.86 -18.51 35.78
C TRP A 121 12.83 -17.81 36.75
N ASP A 122 13.94 -17.30 36.25
CA ASP A 122 15.01 -16.62 36.98
C ASP A 122 14.91 -15.07 36.92
N PHE A 123 13.88 -14.54 36.27
CA PHE A 123 13.69 -13.09 36.11
C PHE A 123 13.39 -12.38 37.44
N ASP A 124 12.62 -13.03 38.31
CA ASP A 124 12.23 -12.50 39.62
C ASP A 124 12.61 -13.50 40.74
N PRO A 125 13.15 -13.05 41.88
CA PRO A 125 13.56 -13.94 42.97
C PRO A 125 12.43 -14.79 43.55
N MET A 126 11.22 -14.24 43.67
CA MET A 126 10.07 -14.96 44.21
C MET A 126 9.54 -15.98 43.20
N LEU A 127 9.56 -15.64 41.90
CA LEU A 127 9.24 -16.58 40.84
C LEU A 127 10.22 -17.77 40.84
N LYS A 128 11.51 -17.48 41.00
CA LYS A 128 12.56 -18.50 41.10
C LYS A 128 12.31 -19.46 42.28
N GLU A 129 12.03 -18.94 43.46
CA GLU A 129 11.73 -19.75 44.65
C GLU A 129 10.52 -20.67 44.43
N LEU A 130 9.43 -20.15 43.85
CA LEU A 130 8.25 -20.95 43.53
C LEU A 130 8.56 -22.07 42.51
N HIS A 131 9.42 -21.79 41.53
CA HIS A 131 9.88 -22.79 40.57
C HIS A 131 10.77 -23.87 41.21
N GLU A 132 11.62 -23.50 42.17
CA GLU A 132 12.44 -24.42 42.96
C GLU A 132 11.55 -25.33 43.83
N ILE A 133 10.56 -24.79 44.54
CA ILE A 133 9.56 -25.57 45.30
C ILE A 133 8.88 -26.59 44.39
N ARG A 134 8.44 -26.17 43.19
CA ARG A 134 7.81 -27.07 42.22
C ARG A 134 8.76 -28.16 41.71
N SER A 135 10.05 -27.85 41.58
CA SER A 135 11.09 -28.83 41.19
C SER A 135 11.27 -29.86 42.30
N ASP A 136 11.38 -29.41 43.54
CA ASP A 136 11.55 -30.24 44.72
C ASP A 136 10.36 -31.17 44.92
N SER A 137 9.13 -30.68 44.74
CA SER A 137 7.92 -31.50 44.77
C SER A 137 7.91 -32.60 43.70
N LYS A 138 8.45 -32.36 42.50
CA LYS A 138 8.59 -33.43 41.48
C LYS A 138 9.61 -34.49 41.89
N HIS A 139 10.71 -34.08 42.49
CA HIS A 139 11.68 -35.03 43.06
C HIS A 139 11.04 -35.84 44.19
N TYR A 140 10.28 -35.19 45.07
CA TYR A 140 9.55 -35.85 46.14
C TYR A 140 8.52 -36.85 45.63
N LEU A 141 7.71 -36.52 44.61
CA LEU A 141 6.79 -37.45 43.97
C LEU A 141 7.52 -38.69 43.42
N SER A 142 8.69 -38.51 42.84
CA SER A 142 9.50 -39.63 42.32
C SER A 142 9.99 -40.54 43.46
N SER A 143 10.41 -39.95 44.58
CA SER A 143 10.78 -40.68 45.79
C SER A 143 9.59 -41.38 46.45
N LEU A 144 8.42 -40.74 46.47
CA LEU A 144 7.18 -41.31 46.98
C LEU A 144 6.73 -42.50 46.14
N GLU A 145 6.79 -42.39 44.81
CA GLU A 145 6.50 -43.51 43.90
C GLU A 145 7.40 -44.73 44.18
N ALA A 146 8.70 -44.50 44.38
CA ALA A 146 9.65 -45.57 44.69
C ALA A 146 9.36 -46.22 46.06
N LYS A 147 9.13 -45.41 47.10
CA LYS A 147 8.79 -45.84 48.45
C LYS A 147 7.51 -46.68 48.47
N GLU A 148 6.48 -46.24 47.76
CA GLU A 148 5.18 -46.93 47.69
C GLU A 148 5.24 -48.20 46.83
N ARG A 149 6.06 -48.21 45.77
CA ARG A 149 6.33 -49.41 44.96
C ARG A 149 7.01 -50.51 45.78
N GLU A 150 7.96 -50.14 46.63
CA GLU A 150 8.67 -51.08 47.52
C GLU A 150 7.75 -51.62 48.61
N LYS A 151 6.98 -50.74 49.29
CA LYS A 151 6.07 -51.14 50.37
C LYS A 151 4.90 -52.01 49.92
N SER A 152 4.28 -51.69 48.78
CA SER A 152 3.11 -52.43 48.26
C SER A 152 3.48 -53.71 47.50
N GLY A 153 4.74 -53.84 47.06
CA GLY A 153 5.18 -54.93 46.18
C GLY A 153 4.64 -54.84 44.74
N ILE A 154 3.90 -53.77 44.39
CA ILE A 154 3.30 -53.59 43.07
C ILE A 154 4.35 -53.02 42.10
N ARG A 155 5.04 -53.90 41.36
CA ARG A 155 6.15 -53.50 40.46
C ARG A 155 5.82 -52.40 39.44
N ASN A 156 4.57 -52.33 38.99
CA ASN A 156 4.12 -51.37 37.97
C ASN A 156 3.40 -50.14 38.54
N LEU A 157 3.47 -49.89 39.85
CA LEU A 157 2.86 -48.72 40.46
C LEU A 157 3.48 -47.43 39.89
N ARG A 158 2.65 -46.50 39.41
CA ARG A 158 3.08 -45.21 38.87
C ARG A 158 2.19 -44.08 39.38
N ILE A 159 2.80 -42.93 39.62
CA ILE A 159 2.09 -41.68 39.85
C ILE A 159 1.80 -41.05 38.48
N SER A 160 0.52 -40.81 38.20
CA SER A 160 0.04 -40.18 36.98
C SER A 160 -0.76 -38.92 37.32
N TYR A 161 -0.87 -37.99 36.38
CA TYR A 161 -1.62 -36.74 36.53
C TYR A 161 -2.72 -36.61 35.46
N ASN A 162 -3.88 -36.10 35.86
CA ASN A 162 -4.98 -35.73 34.97
C ASN A 162 -5.58 -34.38 35.40
N LYS A 163 -5.99 -33.52 34.45
CA LYS A 163 -6.60 -32.21 34.75
C LYS A 163 -7.86 -32.27 35.64
N VAL A 164 -8.64 -33.36 35.61
CA VAL A 164 -9.91 -33.52 36.35
C VAL A 164 -9.70 -34.14 37.73
N PHE A 165 -8.80 -35.12 37.83
CA PHE A 165 -8.59 -35.91 39.05
C PHE A 165 -7.21 -35.71 39.68
N GLY A 166 -6.43 -34.75 39.18
CA GLY A 166 -5.11 -34.42 39.67
C GLY A 166 -4.13 -35.60 39.72
N TYR A 167 -3.28 -35.67 40.73
CA TYR A 167 -2.30 -36.75 40.92
C TYR A 167 -2.94 -38.00 41.55
N TYR A 168 -2.56 -39.18 41.07
CA TYR A 168 -3.04 -40.47 41.57
C TYR A 168 -2.04 -41.60 41.30
N PHE A 169 -2.12 -42.66 42.11
CA PHE A 169 -1.50 -43.94 41.82
C PHE A 169 -2.39 -44.77 40.90
N GLU A 170 -1.83 -45.32 39.83
CA GLU A 170 -2.55 -46.23 38.93
C GLU A 170 -2.18 -47.69 39.23
N VAL A 171 -3.20 -48.51 39.53
CA VAL A 171 -3.03 -49.93 39.85
C VAL A 171 -3.85 -50.78 38.89
N SER A 172 -3.22 -51.75 38.24
CA SER A 172 -3.90 -52.70 37.33
C SER A 172 -4.84 -53.64 38.09
N ALA A 173 -5.94 -54.07 37.45
CA ALA A 173 -6.93 -54.97 38.06
C ALA A 173 -6.33 -56.23 38.74
N GLY A 174 -5.27 -56.83 38.18
CA GLY A 174 -4.61 -58.01 38.76
C GLY A 174 -3.80 -57.76 40.04
N ASN A 175 -3.56 -56.51 40.42
CA ASN A 175 -2.78 -56.13 41.62
C ASN A 175 -3.65 -55.50 42.71
N LEU A 176 -4.97 -55.50 42.57
CA LEU A 176 -5.90 -54.85 43.52
C LEU A 176 -5.86 -55.48 44.91
N SER A 177 -5.61 -56.79 45.01
CA SER A 177 -5.46 -57.49 46.29
C SER A 177 -4.21 -57.08 47.07
N SER A 178 -3.25 -56.43 46.40
CA SER A 178 -1.98 -55.99 46.98
C SER A 178 -1.98 -54.49 47.32
N VAL A 179 -3.11 -53.81 47.14
CA VAL A 179 -3.26 -52.39 47.48
C VAL A 179 -3.36 -52.24 49.00
N PRO A 180 -2.51 -51.43 49.65
CA PRO A 180 -2.57 -51.22 51.09
C PRO A 180 -3.84 -50.50 51.55
N ASP A 181 -4.31 -50.76 52.78
CA ASP A 181 -5.57 -50.22 53.31
C ASP A 181 -5.62 -48.68 53.41
N TYR A 182 -4.47 -48.02 53.48
CA TYR A 182 -4.39 -46.55 53.54
C TYR A 182 -4.50 -45.87 52.16
N PHE A 183 -4.59 -46.64 51.08
CA PHE A 183 -4.87 -46.10 49.75
C PHE A 183 -6.37 -45.79 49.63
N ILE A 184 -6.70 -44.53 49.40
CA ILE A 184 -8.07 -44.07 49.23
C ILE A 184 -8.43 -44.15 47.75
N ARG A 185 -9.44 -44.95 47.38
CA ARG A 185 -9.87 -45.11 45.98
C ARG A 185 -10.48 -43.79 45.46
N LYS A 186 -9.97 -43.30 44.32
CA LYS A 186 -10.39 -42.04 43.67
C LYS A 186 -11.27 -42.28 42.43
N GLN A 187 -10.98 -43.32 41.63
CA GLN A 187 -11.73 -43.64 40.41
C GLN A 187 -11.56 -45.11 39.99
N THR A 188 -12.61 -45.74 39.47
CA THR A 188 -12.58 -47.09 38.87
C THR A 188 -12.65 -46.99 37.35
N LEU A 189 -11.76 -47.68 36.63
CA LEU A 189 -11.75 -47.80 35.17
C LEU A 189 -11.84 -49.28 34.75
N ALA A 190 -12.03 -49.54 33.46
CA ALA A 190 -12.26 -50.90 32.95
C ALA A 190 -11.11 -51.89 33.26
N ASN A 191 -9.86 -51.43 33.29
CA ASN A 191 -8.67 -52.29 33.46
C ASN A 191 -7.76 -51.89 34.64
N CYS A 192 -8.05 -50.76 35.30
CA CYS A 192 -7.25 -50.24 36.41
C CYS A 192 -8.11 -49.45 37.39
N GLU A 193 -7.60 -49.29 38.61
CA GLU A 193 -8.17 -48.40 39.61
C GLU A 193 -7.15 -47.34 40.00
N ARG A 194 -7.66 -46.15 40.31
CA ARG A 194 -6.86 -44.99 40.71
C ARG A 194 -7.02 -44.73 42.20
N PHE A 195 -5.91 -44.53 42.89
CA PHE A 195 -5.86 -44.32 44.32
C PHE A 195 -5.07 -43.06 44.69
N ILE A 196 -5.30 -42.55 45.90
CA ILE A 196 -4.56 -41.43 46.50
C ILE A 196 -4.15 -41.81 47.92
N THR A 197 -3.01 -41.30 48.39
CA THR A 197 -2.58 -41.39 49.79
C THR A 197 -2.61 -40.00 50.42
N GLN A 198 -2.61 -39.93 51.76
CA GLN A 198 -2.54 -38.64 52.46
C GLN A 198 -1.26 -37.86 52.09
N GLU A 199 -0.10 -38.53 52.02
CA GLU A 199 1.17 -37.93 51.56
C GLU A 199 1.06 -37.38 50.12
N LEU A 200 0.42 -38.12 49.20
CA LEU A 200 0.25 -37.67 47.81
C LEU A 200 -0.69 -36.47 47.71
N LYS A 201 -1.75 -36.43 48.54
CA LYS A 201 -2.72 -35.32 48.57
C LYS A 201 -2.09 -34.03 49.08
N GLU A 202 -1.30 -34.10 50.15
CA GLU A 202 -0.61 -32.94 50.71
C GLU A 202 0.41 -32.36 49.71
N GLU A 203 1.12 -33.21 48.98
CA GLU A 203 2.05 -32.76 47.97
C GLU A 203 1.35 -32.21 46.71
N GLU A 204 0.24 -32.82 46.30
CA GLU A 204 -0.63 -32.31 45.23
C GLU A 204 -1.10 -30.87 45.54
N GLU A 205 -1.56 -30.62 46.77
CA GLU A 205 -2.02 -29.30 47.21
C GLU A 205 -0.89 -28.25 47.15
N LYS A 206 0.32 -28.62 47.58
CA LYS A 206 1.50 -27.75 47.46
C LYS A 206 1.83 -27.42 46.01
N ILE A 207 1.83 -28.42 45.12
CA ILE A 207 2.13 -28.25 43.69
C ILE A 207 1.11 -27.33 43.02
N LEU A 208 -0.19 -27.58 43.26
CA LEU A 208 -1.27 -26.78 42.67
C LEU A 208 -1.22 -25.34 43.17
N THR A 209 -1.02 -25.12 44.47
CA THR A 209 -0.88 -23.79 45.07
C THR A 209 0.33 -23.04 44.50
N ALA A 210 1.48 -23.72 44.35
CA ALA A 210 2.66 -23.13 43.73
C ALA A 210 2.41 -22.78 42.26
N GLN A 211 1.72 -23.65 41.50
CA GLN A 211 1.41 -23.42 40.10
C GLN A 211 0.45 -22.25 39.87
N GLU A 212 -0.57 -22.10 40.72
CA GLU A 212 -1.47 -20.94 40.70
C GLU A 212 -0.71 -19.64 40.99
N LYS A 213 0.10 -19.61 42.06
CA LYS A 213 0.95 -18.45 42.41
C LYS A 213 1.96 -18.10 41.33
N ILE A 214 2.56 -19.09 40.67
CA ILE A 214 3.44 -18.87 39.52
C ILE A 214 2.67 -18.18 38.40
N GLY A 215 1.46 -18.66 38.06
CA GLY A 215 0.65 -18.08 37.00
C GLY A 215 0.26 -16.63 37.28
N GLU A 216 -0.17 -16.33 38.51
CA GLU A 216 -0.50 -14.97 38.96
C GLU A 216 0.73 -14.05 38.92
N LEU A 217 1.85 -14.49 39.50
CA LEU A 217 3.08 -13.71 39.55
C LEU A 217 3.68 -13.48 38.15
N GLU A 218 3.68 -14.50 37.28
CA GLU A 218 4.12 -14.34 35.88
C GLU A 218 3.27 -13.30 35.15
N TYR A 219 1.96 -13.29 35.36
CA TYR A 219 1.07 -12.32 34.72
C TYR A 219 1.33 -10.90 35.23
N ASP A 220 1.51 -10.72 36.54
CA ASP A 220 1.85 -9.42 37.12
C ASP A 220 3.22 -8.91 36.64
N LEU A 221 4.22 -9.79 36.57
CA LEU A 221 5.54 -9.46 36.02
C LEU A 221 5.45 -9.10 34.53
N PHE A 222 4.64 -9.83 33.76
CA PHE A 222 4.38 -9.51 32.37
C PHE A 222 3.75 -8.13 32.19
N LEU A 223 2.79 -7.74 33.04
CA LEU A 223 2.21 -6.40 33.01
C LEU A 223 3.26 -5.31 33.32
N LYS A 224 4.15 -5.55 34.29
CA LYS A 224 5.27 -4.62 34.57
C LYS A 224 6.21 -4.46 33.37
N VAL A 225 6.58 -5.56 32.71
CA VAL A 225 7.38 -5.52 31.48
C VAL A 225 6.64 -4.78 30.38
N LEU A 226 5.32 -4.97 30.28
CA LEU A 226 4.50 -4.29 29.29
C LEU A 226 4.46 -2.77 29.53
N ASP A 227 4.39 -2.32 30.78
CA ASP A 227 4.41 -0.89 31.10
C ASP A 227 5.77 -0.26 30.75
N GLU A 228 6.87 -0.97 30.97
CA GLU A 228 8.19 -0.57 30.48
C GLU A 228 8.22 -0.47 28.94
N VAL A 229 7.63 -1.42 28.22
CA VAL A 229 7.54 -1.37 26.75
C VAL A 229 6.75 -0.13 26.29
N LYS A 230 5.64 0.20 26.96
CA LYS A 230 4.81 1.38 26.62
C LYS A 230 5.58 2.69 26.79
N PHE A 231 6.52 2.78 27.72
CA PHE A 231 7.38 3.95 27.88
C PHE A 231 8.21 4.26 26.61
N TYR A 232 8.50 3.25 25.78
CA TYR A 232 9.22 3.41 24.51
C TYR A 232 8.29 3.68 23.31
N THR A 233 6.98 3.90 23.52
CA THR A 233 5.99 4.00 22.44
C THR A 233 6.40 4.98 21.34
N GLU A 234 6.70 6.22 21.70
CA GLU A 234 7.04 7.27 20.72
C GLU A 234 8.29 6.91 19.92
N ARG A 235 9.33 6.41 20.59
CA ARG A 235 10.59 5.98 19.94
C ARG A 235 10.36 4.81 18.98
N ILE A 236 9.54 3.83 19.38
CA ILE A 236 9.22 2.69 18.52
C ILE A 236 8.39 3.14 17.31
N GLN A 237 7.46 4.07 17.47
CA GLN A 237 6.70 4.66 16.36
C GLN A 237 7.61 5.44 15.39
N GLU A 238 8.54 6.23 15.93
CA GLU A 238 9.53 6.95 15.12
C GLU A 238 10.43 5.97 14.35
N ALA A 239 10.94 4.93 15.01
CA ALA A 239 11.72 3.88 14.36
C ALA A 239 10.90 3.16 13.28
N ALA A 240 9.62 2.84 13.55
CA ALA A 240 8.73 2.22 12.58
C ALA A 240 8.56 3.09 11.33
N LEU A 241 8.39 4.40 11.50
CA LEU A 241 8.30 5.35 10.40
C LEU A 241 9.61 5.40 9.60
N LYS A 242 10.77 5.51 10.26
CA LYS A 242 12.09 5.51 9.60
C LYS A 242 12.32 4.23 8.81
N VAL A 243 12.04 3.06 9.39
CA VAL A 243 12.17 1.76 8.70
C VAL A 243 11.21 1.69 7.51
N ALA A 244 9.96 2.14 7.67
CA ALA A 244 9.00 2.18 6.57
C ALA A 244 9.46 3.11 5.42
N GLN A 245 10.10 4.24 5.73
CA GLN A 245 10.68 5.14 4.74
C GLN A 245 11.86 4.48 4.00
N ILE A 246 12.76 3.80 4.71
CA ILE A 246 13.87 3.07 4.10
C ILE A 246 13.34 1.95 3.18
N ASP A 247 12.33 1.20 3.62
CA ASP A 247 11.65 0.15 2.83
C ASP A 247 11.10 0.69 1.49
N ILE A 248 10.47 1.87 1.52
CA ILE A 248 9.98 2.54 0.31
C ILE A 248 11.14 2.99 -0.59
N LEU A 249 12.18 3.60 -0.03
CA LEU A 249 13.32 4.09 -0.82
C LEU A 249 14.06 2.93 -1.50
N CYS A 250 14.22 1.80 -0.82
CA CYS A 250 14.74 0.57 -1.42
C CYS A 250 13.82 0.06 -2.55
N SER A 251 12.51 0.11 -2.35
CA SER A 251 11.52 -0.31 -3.35
C SER A 251 11.54 0.59 -4.58
N PHE A 252 11.64 1.92 -4.41
CA PHE A 252 11.78 2.88 -5.51
C PHE A 252 13.07 2.65 -6.32
N ALA A 253 14.19 2.42 -5.63
CA ALA A 253 15.45 2.12 -6.29
C ALA A 253 15.39 0.79 -7.09
N GLN A 254 14.76 -0.24 -6.52
CA GLN A 254 14.58 -1.52 -7.21
C GLN A 254 13.71 -1.36 -8.46
N VAL A 255 12.53 -0.75 -8.33
CA VAL A 255 11.60 -0.52 -9.46
C VAL A 255 12.26 0.35 -10.53
N GLY A 256 13.06 1.34 -10.12
CA GLY A 256 13.74 2.22 -11.05
C GLY A 256 14.77 1.49 -11.91
N GLU A 257 15.55 0.60 -11.31
CA GLU A 257 16.53 -0.24 -12.02
C GLU A 257 15.84 -1.30 -12.90
N GLU A 258 14.88 -2.04 -12.35
CA GLU A 258 14.22 -3.15 -13.07
C GLU A 258 13.47 -2.69 -14.33
N ASN A 259 12.86 -1.50 -14.29
CA ASN A 259 12.02 -0.98 -15.38
C ASN A 259 12.70 0.12 -16.22
N ASN A 260 14.00 0.35 -16.02
CA ASN A 260 14.78 1.41 -16.68
C ASN A 260 14.13 2.80 -16.54
N TYR A 261 13.80 3.19 -15.31
CA TYR A 261 13.26 4.51 -15.02
C TYR A 261 14.39 5.52 -14.79
N THR A 262 14.12 6.78 -15.10
CA THR A 262 15.11 7.85 -14.98
C THR A 262 14.82 8.76 -13.80
N ARG A 263 15.86 9.35 -13.22
CA ARG A 263 15.72 10.39 -12.19
C ARG A 263 15.17 11.67 -12.84
N PRO A 264 13.98 12.16 -12.47
CA PRO A 264 13.46 13.40 -13.05
C PRO A 264 14.14 14.63 -12.43
N LEU A 265 14.41 15.64 -13.24
CA LEU A 265 14.81 16.97 -12.78
C LEU A 265 13.58 17.74 -12.30
N ILE A 266 13.52 18.07 -11.01
CA ILE A 266 12.43 18.85 -10.42
C ILE A 266 12.91 20.24 -10.06
N ASP A 267 12.19 21.25 -10.54
CA ASP A 267 12.46 22.66 -10.34
C ASP A 267 11.17 23.47 -10.09
N ASP A 268 11.31 24.78 -9.90
CA ASP A 268 10.21 25.72 -9.65
C ASP A 268 9.60 26.29 -10.93
N SER A 269 10.10 25.87 -12.11
CA SER A 269 9.62 26.35 -13.40
C SER A 269 8.18 25.92 -13.66
N ASP A 270 7.61 26.43 -14.75
CA ASP A 270 6.31 25.98 -15.27
C ASP A 270 6.48 25.01 -16.45
N VAL A 271 7.62 24.34 -16.58
CA VAL A 271 7.89 23.42 -17.69
C VAL A 271 7.52 22.00 -17.30
N ILE A 272 6.82 21.27 -18.18
CA ILE A 272 6.74 19.81 -18.10
C ILE A 272 7.32 19.27 -19.41
N GLN A 273 8.49 18.65 -19.32
CA GLN A 273 9.17 18.00 -20.42
C GLN A 273 9.37 16.53 -20.08
N ILE A 274 8.77 15.64 -20.86
CA ILE A 274 8.93 14.19 -20.73
C ILE A 274 9.36 13.67 -22.09
N ILE A 275 10.50 12.99 -22.16
CA ILE A 275 11.03 12.39 -23.39
C ILE A 275 10.90 10.88 -23.30
N ASP A 276 10.30 10.26 -24.32
CA ASP A 276 9.97 8.82 -24.36
C ASP A 276 9.27 8.36 -23.06
N GLY A 277 8.24 9.09 -22.62
CA GLY A 277 7.43 8.71 -21.48
C GLY A 277 6.61 7.44 -21.76
N ARG A 278 6.41 6.61 -20.73
CA ARG A 278 5.64 5.37 -20.77
C ARG A 278 4.62 5.33 -19.63
N HIS A 279 3.50 4.63 -19.83
CA HIS A 279 2.50 4.47 -18.77
C HIS A 279 2.95 3.39 -17.76
N PRO A 280 3.22 3.73 -16.47
CA PRO A 280 3.90 2.84 -15.53
C PRO A 280 3.16 1.54 -15.19
N VAL A 281 1.85 1.50 -15.43
CA VAL A 281 1.01 0.30 -15.21
C VAL A 281 0.80 -0.53 -16.49
N VAL A 282 0.71 0.11 -17.65
CA VAL A 282 0.37 -0.59 -18.91
C VAL A 282 1.61 -1.25 -19.48
N GLU A 283 2.78 -0.60 -19.37
CA GLU A 283 4.05 -1.16 -19.85
C GLU A 283 4.46 -2.48 -19.18
N LEU A 284 3.90 -2.79 -18.00
CA LEU A 284 4.19 -4.05 -17.30
C LEU A 284 3.47 -5.25 -17.92
N ASN A 285 2.45 -5.02 -18.74
CA ASN A 285 1.59 -6.07 -19.30
C ASN A 285 1.75 -6.24 -20.82
N GLU A 286 2.19 -5.20 -21.52
CA GLU A 286 2.35 -5.20 -22.98
C GLU A 286 3.46 -4.23 -23.43
N ASP A 287 3.97 -4.43 -24.64
CA ASP A 287 4.90 -3.50 -25.27
C ASP A 287 4.27 -2.11 -25.40
N PHE A 288 4.93 -1.11 -24.81
CA PHE A 288 4.40 0.24 -24.73
C PHE A 288 5.11 1.21 -25.68
N ILE A 289 4.33 1.95 -26.46
CA ILE A 289 4.87 2.97 -27.38
C ILE A 289 5.10 4.27 -26.62
N ALA A 290 6.37 4.63 -26.46
CA ALA A 290 6.78 5.80 -25.71
C ALA A 290 6.42 7.12 -26.42
N ASN A 291 6.03 8.13 -25.65
CA ASN A 291 5.57 9.42 -26.15
C ASN A 291 6.21 10.60 -25.44
N ASP A 292 6.52 11.64 -26.21
CA ASP A 292 7.03 12.89 -25.67
C ASP A 292 5.89 13.76 -25.15
N THR A 293 6.19 14.64 -24.19
CA THR A 293 5.28 15.65 -23.67
C THR A 293 6.05 16.93 -23.45
N MET A 294 5.49 18.05 -23.89
CA MET A 294 6.04 19.37 -23.66
C MET A 294 4.92 20.34 -23.30
N PHE A 295 5.02 20.92 -22.12
CA PHE A 295 4.29 22.11 -21.70
C PHE A 295 5.29 23.20 -21.34
N ASN A 296 5.17 24.36 -21.99
CA ASN A 296 5.89 25.57 -21.61
C ASN A 296 4.92 26.61 -21.02
N GLU A 297 4.99 26.83 -19.71
CA GLU A 297 4.09 27.72 -18.97
C GLU A 297 2.66 27.17 -18.88
N PHE A 298 1.68 27.93 -19.37
CA PHE A 298 0.30 27.51 -19.52
C PHE A 298 0.05 27.21 -21.00
N GLU A 299 0.14 25.94 -21.37
CA GLU A 299 -0.21 25.46 -22.71
C GLU A 299 -1.40 24.51 -22.63
N ILE A 300 -2.23 24.54 -23.68
CA ILE A 300 -3.38 23.66 -23.83
C ILE A 300 -3.12 22.78 -25.05
N MET A 301 -3.07 21.46 -24.85
CA MET A 301 -2.97 20.46 -25.89
C MET A 301 -4.37 19.98 -26.27
N ILE A 302 -4.82 20.29 -27.47
CA ILE A 302 -6.04 19.70 -28.04
C ILE A 302 -5.64 18.40 -28.74
N ILE A 303 -6.04 17.26 -28.17
CA ILE A 303 -5.65 15.93 -28.64
C ILE A 303 -6.83 15.32 -29.40
N THR A 304 -6.69 15.21 -30.71
CA THR A 304 -7.68 14.61 -31.61
C THR A 304 -7.27 13.20 -32.06
N GLY A 305 -8.24 12.44 -32.56
CA GLY A 305 -8.00 11.10 -33.09
C GLY A 305 -9.09 10.11 -32.68
N PRO A 306 -9.06 8.87 -33.21
CA PRO A 306 -10.08 7.88 -32.95
C PRO A 306 -10.17 7.45 -31.49
N ASN A 307 -11.35 6.96 -31.09
CA ASN A 307 -11.52 6.25 -29.82
C ASN A 307 -10.78 4.91 -29.96
N PHE A 308 -10.07 4.47 -28.92
CA PHE A 308 -9.05 3.38 -28.95
C PHE A 308 -7.63 3.73 -29.45
N ALA A 309 -7.37 4.96 -29.89
CA ALA A 309 -6.04 5.36 -30.34
C ALA A 309 -5.01 5.52 -29.19
N GLY A 310 -5.46 5.61 -27.94
CA GLY A 310 -4.59 5.77 -26.76
C GLY A 310 -4.57 7.17 -26.13
N LYS A 311 -5.50 8.07 -26.51
CA LYS A 311 -5.58 9.45 -25.97
C LYS A 311 -5.66 9.48 -24.44
N SER A 312 -6.60 8.76 -23.85
CA SER A 312 -6.78 8.68 -22.39
C SER A 312 -5.59 8.02 -21.70
N CYS A 313 -4.95 7.04 -22.35
CA CYS A 313 -3.75 6.39 -21.83
C CYS A 313 -2.58 7.39 -21.76
N TYR A 314 -2.36 8.15 -22.83
CA TYR A 314 -1.34 9.21 -22.86
C TYR A 314 -1.56 10.27 -21.76
N MET A 315 -2.79 10.76 -21.60
CA MET A 315 -3.09 11.74 -20.55
C MET A 315 -2.82 11.17 -19.15
N LYS A 316 -3.30 9.95 -18.86
CA LYS A 316 -3.05 9.27 -17.59
C LYS A 316 -1.56 9.05 -17.33
N GLN A 317 -0.80 8.69 -18.37
CA GLN A 317 0.64 8.54 -18.29
C GLN A 317 1.32 9.82 -17.77
N VAL A 318 1.00 10.98 -18.35
CA VAL A 318 1.61 12.26 -17.93
C VAL A 318 1.29 12.57 -16.46
N ALA A 319 0.03 12.37 -16.04
CA ALA A 319 -0.38 12.56 -14.66
C ALA A 319 0.34 11.60 -13.69
N LEU A 320 0.46 10.32 -14.04
CA LEU A 320 1.15 9.33 -13.21
C LEU A 320 2.65 9.62 -13.09
N ILE A 321 3.30 10.01 -14.19
CA ILE A 321 4.71 10.45 -14.18
C ILE A 321 4.89 11.64 -13.23
N MET A 322 3.97 12.61 -13.29
CA MET A 322 3.98 13.79 -12.42
C MET A 322 3.86 13.41 -10.93
N ILE A 323 2.92 12.52 -10.60
CA ILE A 323 2.74 12.00 -9.23
C ILE A 323 4.01 11.27 -8.77
N MET A 324 4.54 10.35 -9.57
CA MET A 324 5.74 9.58 -9.22
C MET A 324 6.94 10.49 -8.93
N ALA A 325 7.11 11.54 -9.73
CA ALA A 325 8.19 12.49 -9.52
C ALA A 325 8.00 13.35 -8.25
N GLN A 326 6.80 13.88 -7.99
CA GLN A 326 6.51 14.64 -6.76
C GLN A 326 6.50 13.77 -5.50
N VAL A 327 6.36 12.45 -5.63
CA VAL A 327 6.60 11.51 -4.53
C VAL A 327 8.10 11.33 -4.25
N GLY A 328 8.97 11.64 -5.22
CA GLY A 328 10.43 11.50 -5.11
C GLY A 328 10.97 10.17 -5.67
N CYS A 329 10.21 9.50 -6.54
CA CYS A 329 10.64 8.30 -7.25
C CYS A 329 11.28 8.64 -8.61
N PHE A 330 11.94 7.66 -9.22
CA PHE A 330 12.29 7.69 -10.64
C PHE A 330 11.04 7.48 -11.49
N VAL A 331 11.06 7.92 -12.75
CA VAL A 331 9.89 7.94 -13.63
C VAL A 331 10.09 7.13 -14.91
N PRO A 332 9.01 6.55 -15.48
CA PRO A 332 9.04 5.77 -16.72
C PRO A 332 9.24 6.66 -17.96
N ALA A 333 10.44 7.23 -18.11
CA ALA A 333 10.81 8.08 -19.23
C ALA A 333 12.31 7.96 -19.51
N LYS A 334 12.75 8.34 -20.71
CA LYS A 334 14.17 8.46 -21.04
C LYS A 334 14.79 9.68 -20.34
N ASN A 335 14.10 10.81 -20.39
CA ASN A 335 14.44 12.03 -19.65
C ASN A 335 13.15 12.71 -19.18
N ALA A 336 13.19 13.35 -18.01
CA ALA A 336 12.08 14.15 -17.52
C ALA A 336 12.59 15.39 -16.77
N ARG A 337 12.02 16.56 -17.11
CA ARG A 337 12.17 17.81 -16.37
C ARG A 337 10.78 18.36 -16.08
N MET A 338 10.46 18.57 -14.81
CA MET A 338 9.11 18.97 -14.43
C MET A 338 9.11 19.99 -13.30
N GLY A 339 8.41 21.09 -13.56
CA GLY A 339 7.94 22.02 -12.55
C GLY A 339 6.82 21.40 -11.70
N LEU A 340 6.75 21.79 -10.43
CA LEU A 340 5.73 21.27 -9.51
C LEU A 340 4.30 21.66 -9.93
N VAL A 341 3.36 20.73 -9.78
CA VAL A 341 1.93 20.98 -9.97
C VAL A 341 1.18 20.91 -8.64
N ASP A 342 0.33 21.91 -8.39
CA ASP A 342 -0.45 22.03 -7.15
C ASP A 342 -1.59 21.04 -7.06
N ARG A 343 -2.23 20.76 -8.19
CA ARG A 343 -3.38 19.87 -8.31
C ARG A 343 -3.39 19.22 -9.67
N ILE A 344 -3.79 17.95 -9.69
CA ILE A 344 -4.11 17.24 -10.93
C ILE A 344 -5.62 17.07 -10.97
N PHE A 345 -6.26 17.73 -11.92
CA PHE A 345 -7.69 17.62 -12.17
C PHE A 345 -7.92 16.66 -13.32
N THR A 346 -8.85 15.73 -13.13
CA THR A 346 -9.20 14.76 -14.17
C THR A 346 -10.70 14.73 -14.35
N ARG A 347 -11.14 15.01 -15.57
CA ARG A 347 -12.42 14.50 -16.09
C ARG A 347 -12.05 13.45 -17.12
N ILE A 348 -12.02 12.18 -16.72
CA ILE A 348 -11.79 11.05 -17.63
C ILE A 348 -12.86 10.00 -17.37
N GLY A 349 -13.95 10.03 -18.15
CA GLY A 349 -15.02 9.02 -18.20
C GLY A 349 -15.61 8.59 -16.84
N ALA A 350 -16.86 8.95 -16.57
CA ALA A 350 -17.59 8.39 -15.43
C ALA A 350 -17.99 6.92 -15.70
N TYR A 351 -17.98 6.09 -14.65
CA TYR A 351 -18.84 4.91 -14.62
C TYR A 351 -20.29 5.37 -14.46
N ASP A 352 -21.23 4.73 -15.15
CA ASP A 352 -22.66 5.04 -15.04
C ASP A 352 -23.12 4.91 -13.59
N ASP A 353 -23.34 6.03 -12.90
CA ASP A 353 -23.93 6.05 -11.57
C ASP A 353 -25.45 6.19 -11.67
N LEU A 354 -26.09 5.10 -12.10
CA LEU A 354 -27.55 4.96 -12.18
C LEU A 354 -28.24 5.09 -10.81
N ILE A 355 -27.50 5.02 -9.70
CA ILE A 355 -28.04 5.01 -8.33
C ILE A 355 -28.33 6.44 -7.84
N SER A 356 -27.57 7.44 -8.32
CA SER A 356 -27.66 8.84 -7.88
C SER A 356 -28.83 9.65 -8.47
N GLY A 357 -29.49 9.15 -9.53
CA GLY A 357 -30.59 9.84 -10.21
C GLY A 357 -30.18 11.10 -10.99
N GLN A 358 -28.89 11.40 -11.12
CA GLN A 358 -28.37 12.52 -11.90
C GLN A 358 -28.09 12.09 -13.35
N SER A 359 -28.38 12.97 -14.32
CA SER A 359 -27.96 12.76 -15.72
C SER A 359 -26.43 12.70 -15.78
N THR A 360 -25.89 11.78 -16.57
CA THR A 360 -24.44 11.65 -16.83
C THR A 360 -23.83 12.98 -17.29
N PHE A 361 -24.58 13.76 -18.07
CA PHE A 361 -24.18 15.09 -18.49
C PHE A 361 -24.11 16.09 -17.33
N MET A 362 -25.03 16.04 -16.37
CA MET A 362 -25.01 16.92 -15.19
C MET A 362 -23.81 16.60 -14.29
N VAL A 363 -23.49 15.32 -14.08
CA VAL A 363 -22.30 14.89 -13.33
C VAL A 363 -21.04 15.45 -14.00
N GLU A 364 -20.94 15.31 -15.32
CA GLU A 364 -19.83 15.85 -16.11
C GLU A 364 -19.72 17.39 -16.01
N MET A 365 -20.84 18.11 -16.03
CA MET A 365 -20.84 19.57 -15.86
C MET A 365 -20.44 19.98 -14.44
N ASN A 366 -20.87 19.25 -13.41
CA ASN A 366 -20.45 19.49 -12.03
C ASN A 366 -18.96 19.23 -11.83
N GLU A 367 -18.41 18.16 -12.39
CA GLU A 367 -16.98 17.88 -12.40
C GLU A 367 -16.21 18.99 -13.11
N THR A 368 -16.67 19.41 -14.30
CA THR A 368 -16.06 20.50 -15.06
C THR A 368 -16.09 21.81 -14.28
N ALA A 369 -17.23 22.15 -13.65
CA ALA A 369 -17.35 23.33 -12.81
C ALA A 369 -16.40 23.27 -11.61
N ASN A 370 -16.26 22.12 -10.96
CA ASN A 370 -15.30 21.93 -9.86
C ASN A 370 -13.85 22.18 -10.33
N ILE A 371 -13.48 21.70 -11.53
CA ILE A 371 -12.17 21.95 -12.12
C ILE A 371 -11.97 23.45 -12.34
N LEU A 372 -12.89 24.12 -13.04
CA LEU A 372 -12.74 25.53 -13.41
C LEU A 372 -12.70 26.46 -12.20
N ASN A 373 -13.44 26.17 -11.13
CA ASN A 373 -13.49 27.00 -9.93
C ASN A 373 -12.29 26.80 -9.00
N ASN A 374 -11.56 25.68 -9.10
CA ASN A 374 -10.50 25.32 -8.14
C ASN A 374 -9.12 25.15 -8.76
N ALA A 375 -9.01 25.13 -10.09
CA ALA A 375 -7.74 25.06 -10.78
C ALA A 375 -7.00 26.40 -10.70
N THR A 376 -5.68 26.31 -10.60
CA THR A 376 -4.77 27.45 -10.60
C THR A 376 -3.84 27.38 -11.82
N SER A 377 -3.01 28.40 -12.02
CA SER A 377 -2.01 28.39 -13.09
C SER A 377 -0.92 27.31 -12.92
N ARG A 378 -0.79 26.74 -11.71
CA ARG A 378 0.12 25.64 -11.39
C ARG A 378 -0.54 24.26 -11.53
N SER A 379 -1.82 24.19 -11.88
CA SER A 379 -2.53 22.92 -11.99
C SER A 379 -2.29 22.23 -13.33
N LEU A 380 -2.43 20.91 -13.32
CA LEU A 380 -2.49 20.07 -14.51
C LEU A 380 -3.93 19.56 -14.69
N ILE A 381 -4.54 19.87 -15.82
CA ILE A 381 -5.94 19.51 -16.12
C ILE A 381 -5.98 18.48 -17.25
N LEU A 382 -6.69 17.37 -17.03
CA LEU A 382 -6.95 16.33 -18.02
C LEU A 382 -8.45 16.29 -18.31
N LEU A 383 -8.84 16.65 -19.52
CA LEU A 383 -10.23 16.63 -19.98
C LEU A 383 -10.37 15.58 -21.08
N ASP A 384 -11.30 14.65 -20.92
CA ASP A 384 -11.59 13.60 -21.90
C ASP A 384 -13.07 13.67 -22.30
N GLU A 385 -13.31 13.98 -23.58
CA GLU A 385 -14.62 13.98 -24.23
C GLU A 385 -15.71 14.81 -23.53
N ILE A 386 -15.39 16.02 -23.04
CA ILE A 386 -16.40 16.95 -22.52
C ILE A 386 -17.39 17.33 -23.62
N GLY A 387 -18.68 17.37 -23.28
CA GLY A 387 -19.80 17.76 -24.13
C GLY A 387 -20.52 16.57 -24.78
N ARG A 388 -20.05 15.33 -24.57
CA ARG A 388 -20.56 14.16 -25.31
C ARG A 388 -21.99 13.75 -24.93
N GLY A 389 -22.45 14.04 -23.72
CA GLY A 389 -23.75 13.64 -23.20
C GLY A 389 -24.95 14.48 -23.65
N THR A 390 -24.77 15.43 -24.57
CA THR A 390 -25.81 16.37 -25.02
C THR A 390 -25.84 16.52 -26.55
N SER A 391 -26.65 17.45 -27.07
CA SER A 391 -26.68 17.77 -28.51
C SER A 391 -25.29 18.17 -29.01
N THR A 392 -24.95 17.82 -30.25
CA THR A 392 -23.62 18.08 -30.81
C THR A 392 -23.23 19.56 -30.76
N TYR A 393 -24.17 20.46 -31.05
CA TYR A 393 -23.92 21.90 -31.00
C TYR A 393 -23.71 22.40 -29.57
N ASP A 394 -24.51 21.94 -28.60
CA ASP A 394 -24.35 22.34 -27.19
C ASP A 394 -23.02 21.81 -26.64
N GLY A 395 -22.68 20.56 -26.94
CA GLY A 395 -21.44 19.91 -26.51
C GLY A 395 -20.20 20.62 -27.05
N VAL A 396 -20.16 20.93 -28.35
CA VAL A 396 -19.07 21.71 -28.96
C VAL A 396 -18.99 23.10 -28.34
N SER A 397 -20.13 23.78 -28.16
CA SER A 397 -20.18 25.15 -27.63
C SER A 397 -19.64 25.23 -26.20
N ILE A 398 -20.02 24.27 -25.34
CA ILE A 398 -19.54 24.19 -23.96
C ILE A 398 -18.05 23.85 -23.95
N ALA A 399 -17.61 22.83 -24.69
CA ALA A 399 -16.21 22.46 -24.77
C ALA A 399 -15.33 23.63 -25.25
N TRP A 400 -15.79 24.38 -26.25
CA TRP A 400 -15.12 25.59 -26.73
C TRP A 400 -15.01 26.66 -25.65
N ALA A 401 -16.12 26.99 -24.98
CA ALA A 401 -16.15 27.98 -23.92
C ALA A 401 -15.27 27.59 -22.72
N VAL A 402 -15.22 26.30 -22.37
CA VAL A 402 -14.34 25.77 -21.32
C VAL A 402 -12.87 26.01 -21.67
N VAL A 403 -12.45 25.73 -22.91
CA VAL A 403 -11.07 25.97 -23.35
C VAL A 403 -10.74 27.46 -23.34
N GLU A 404 -11.63 28.32 -23.84
CA GLU A 404 -11.44 29.78 -23.79
C GLU A 404 -11.34 30.28 -22.34
N HIS A 405 -12.15 29.75 -21.43
CA HIS A 405 -12.12 30.13 -20.02
C HIS A 405 -10.79 29.70 -19.36
N ILE A 406 -10.34 28.47 -19.59
CA ILE A 406 -9.05 27.99 -19.10
C ILE A 406 -7.91 28.87 -19.63
N TYR A 407 -7.92 29.19 -20.92
CA TYR A 407 -6.89 30.03 -21.54
C TYR A 407 -6.86 31.45 -20.97
N ASN A 408 -8.03 32.09 -20.85
CA ASN A 408 -8.11 33.51 -20.49
C ASN A 408 -7.98 33.74 -18.97
N HIS A 409 -8.52 32.85 -18.14
CA HIS A 409 -8.65 33.06 -16.70
C HIS A 409 -7.79 32.12 -15.87
N VAL A 410 -7.90 30.80 -16.08
CA VAL A 410 -7.25 29.80 -15.21
C VAL A 410 -5.75 29.72 -15.47
N LYS A 411 -5.36 29.72 -16.76
CA LYS A 411 -3.98 29.59 -17.24
C LYS A 411 -3.26 28.35 -16.68
N ALA A 412 -3.97 27.22 -16.60
CA ALA A 412 -3.41 25.93 -16.22
C ALA A 412 -2.80 25.20 -17.44
N LYS A 413 -1.96 24.20 -17.18
CA LYS A 413 -1.53 23.24 -18.20
C LYS A 413 -2.68 22.29 -18.45
N THR A 414 -3.09 22.10 -19.70
CA THR A 414 -4.29 21.31 -20.00
C THR A 414 -4.06 20.34 -21.15
N MET A 415 -4.41 19.08 -20.96
CA MET A 415 -4.61 18.11 -22.03
C MET A 415 -6.11 17.93 -22.22
N PHE A 416 -6.60 18.19 -23.43
CA PHE A 416 -8.00 17.98 -23.78
C PHE A 416 -8.09 17.00 -24.94
N ALA A 417 -8.41 15.75 -24.62
CA ALA A 417 -8.80 14.76 -25.62
C ALA A 417 -10.24 14.99 -26.08
N THR A 418 -10.45 15.20 -27.36
CA THR A 418 -11.77 15.49 -27.94
C THR A 418 -11.98 14.79 -29.28
N HIS A 419 -13.25 14.55 -29.59
CA HIS A 419 -13.71 14.14 -30.91
C HIS A 419 -14.21 15.32 -31.76
N TYR A 420 -14.27 16.52 -31.16
CA TYR A 420 -14.70 17.73 -31.86
C TYR A 420 -13.53 18.37 -32.60
N HIS A 421 -13.38 18.03 -33.88
CA HIS A 421 -12.33 18.58 -34.76
C HIS A 421 -12.37 20.11 -34.87
N VAL A 422 -13.55 20.71 -34.70
CA VAL A 422 -13.76 22.17 -34.72
C VAL A 422 -12.86 22.89 -33.71
N LEU A 423 -12.56 22.26 -32.56
CA LEU A 423 -11.65 22.84 -31.55
C LEU A 423 -10.21 23.02 -32.06
N ASN A 424 -9.80 22.33 -33.13
CA ASN A 424 -8.49 22.55 -33.76
C ASN A 424 -8.31 24.01 -34.20
N LYS A 425 -9.39 24.74 -34.50
CA LYS A 425 -9.34 26.14 -34.93
C LYS A 425 -8.90 27.10 -33.82
N LEU A 426 -8.98 26.68 -32.56
CA LEU A 426 -8.56 27.49 -31.42
C LEU A 426 -7.06 27.82 -31.47
N SER A 427 -6.22 26.91 -31.98
CA SER A 427 -4.77 27.14 -32.11
C SER A 427 -4.42 28.28 -33.07
N ALA A 428 -5.28 28.59 -34.05
CA ALA A 428 -5.08 29.71 -34.96
C ALA A 428 -5.27 31.07 -34.27
N SER A 429 -6.07 31.13 -33.20
CA SER A 429 -6.42 32.37 -32.50
C SER A 429 -5.68 32.56 -31.18
N PHE A 430 -5.20 31.46 -30.58
CA PHE A 430 -4.58 31.42 -29.28
C PHE A 430 -3.19 30.76 -29.35
N SER A 431 -2.14 31.54 -29.10
CA SER A 431 -0.74 31.11 -29.29
C SER A 431 -0.26 29.98 -28.37
N LYS A 432 -0.94 29.75 -27.25
CA LYS A 432 -0.62 28.68 -26.29
C LYS A 432 -1.53 27.45 -26.42
N ILE A 433 -2.37 27.42 -27.45
CA ILE A 433 -3.18 26.23 -27.78
C ILE A 433 -2.50 25.53 -28.94
N LYS A 434 -2.14 24.26 -28.74
CA LYS A 434 -1.49 23.43 -29.75
C LYS A 434 -2.33 22.20 -30.03
N ASN A 435 -2.40 21.84 -31.31
CA ASN A 435 -3.14 20.66 -31.75
C ASN A 435 -2.19 19.47 -31.81
N TYR A 436 -2.68 18.32 -31.36
CA TYR A 436 -2.01 17.05 -31.45
C TYR A 436 -2.98 16.00 -31.99
N ASN A 437 -2.44 14.98 -32.63
CA ASN A 437 -3.18 13.81 -33.04
C ASN A 437 -2.39 12.54 -32.72
N ILE A 438 -3.11 11.42 -32.63
CA ILE A 438 -2.45 10.12 -32.58
C ILE A 438 -2.28 9.60 -34.00
N ALA A 439 -1.05 9.21 -34.32
CA ALA A 439 -0.67 8.71 -35.63
C ALA A 439 -1.42 7.44 -36.01
N VAL A 440 -1.94 7.44 -37.22
CA VAL A 440 -2.70 6.37 -37.84
C VAL A 440 -2.02 6.00 -39.15
N LYS A 441 -1.75 4.71 -39.37
CA LYS A 441 -1.22 4.22 -40.66
C LYS A 441 -2.32 3.42 -41.38
N GLU A 442 -2.61 3.81 -42.62
CA GLU A 442 -3.48 3.06 -43.54
C GLU A 442 -2.61 2.10 -44.37
N ASP A 443 -2.91 0.80 -44.34
CA ASP A 443 -2.27 -0.22 -45.17
C ASP A 443 -3.34 -1.15 -45.77
N LYS A 444 -3.51 -1.11 -47.10
CA LYS A 444 -4.37 -2.03 -47.87
C LYS A 444 -5.74 -2.33 -47.24
N ASP A 445 -6.50 -1.28 -46.90
CA ASP A 445 -7.81 -1.29 -46.21
C ASP A 445 -7.80 -1.55 -44.70
N GLU A 446 -6.64 -1.80 -44.09
CA GLU A 446 -6.44 -1.89 -42.64
C GLU A 446 -5.87 -0.59 -42.05
N ILE A 447 -6.34 -0.18 -40.88
CA ILE A 447 -5.80 0.93 -40.11
C ILE A 447 -5.06 0.36 -38.90
N ILE A 448 -3.78 0.72 -38.82
CA ILE A 448 -2.93 0.40 -37.69
C ILE A 448 -2.77 1.66 -36.84
N PHE A 449 -3.22 1.60 -35.59
CA PHE A 449 -3.00 2.65 -34.61
C PHE A 449 -1.56 2.58 -34.10
N LEU A 450 -0.75 3.58 -34.47
CA LEU A 450 0.66 3.62 -34.09
C LEU A 450 0.87 4.09 -32.64
N ARG A 451 -0.20 4.52 -31.94
CA ARG A 451 -0.18 5.03 -30.55
C ARG A 451 0.91 6.09 -30.27
N LYS A 452 1.42 6.75 -31.30
CA LYS A 452 2.41 7.84 -31.22
C LYS A 452 1.69 9.18 -31.36
N LEU A 453 1.93 10.09 -30.43
CA LEU A 453 1.42 11.46 -30.48
C LEU A 453 2.28 12.29 -31.45
N LEU A 454 1.61 12.98 -32.37
CA LEU A 454 2.22 13.90 -33.33
C LEU A 454 1.59 15.28 -33.18
N GLU A 455 2.39 16.32 -33.40
CA GLU A 455 1.88 17.69 -33.47
C GLU A 455 1.10 17.90 -34.78
N GLY A 456 0.00 18.63 -34.69
CA GLY A 456 -0.96 18.88 -35.77
C GLY A 456 -2.36 18.37 -35.44
N GLY A 457 -3.39 19.04 -35.96
CA GLY A 457 -4.77 18.55 -35.92
C GLY A 457 -5.01 17.51 -37.02
N THR A 458 -6.01 16.64 -36.81
CA THR A 458 -6.62 15.88 -37.90
C THR A 458 -8.06 16.32 -38.06
N ASP A 459 -8.53 16.41 -39.30
CA ASP A 459 -9.93 16.68 -39.64
C ASP A 459 -10.66 15.41 -40.08
N LYS A 460 -9.95 14.26 -40.14
CA LYS A 460 -10.53 12.98 -40.54
C LYS A 460 -11.15 12.28 -39.33
N SER A 461 -12.45 12.03 -39.40
CA SER A 461 -13.15 11.12 -38.49
C SER A 461 -12.99 9.68 -38.96
N PHE A 462 -12.50 8.82 -38.08
CA PHE A 462 -12.36 7.38 -38.35
C PHE A 462 -13.55 6.56 -37.81
N GLY A 463 -14.66 7.21 -37.42
CA GLY A 463 -15.81 6.53 -36.80
C GLY A 463 -16.43 5.44 -37.70
N VAL A 464 -16.69 5.77 -38.96
CA VAL A 464 -17.21 4.80 -39.96
C VAL A 464 -16.21 3.66 -40.21
N TYR A 465 -14.92 3.96 -40.11
CA TYR A 465 -13.88 2.94 -40.26
C TYR A 465 -13.84 1.98 -39.05
N VAL A 466 -13.92 2.49 -37.82
CA VAL A 466 -14.01 1.65 -36.61
C VAL A 466 -15.25 0.77 -36.66
N ALA A 467 -16.36 1.26 -37.20
CA ALA A 467 -17.55 0.45 -37.45
C ALA A 467 -17.28 -0.70 -38.44
N LYS A 468 -16.49 -0.46 -39.50
CA LYS A 468 -16.07 -1.52 -40.43
C LYS A 468 -15.23 -2.59 -39.71
N LEU A 469 -14.27 -2.19 -38.87
CA LEU A 469 -13.47 -3.13 -38.05
C LEU A 469 -14.32 -3.93 -37.06
N ALA A 470 -15.37 -3.33 -36.51
CA ALA A 470 -16.31 -4.03 -35.63
C ALA A 470 -17.18 -5.06 -36.36
N GLY A 471 -17.05 -5.18 -37.69
CA GLY A 471 -17.78 -6.15 -38.50
C GLY A 471 -19.18 -5.70 -38.93
N LEU A 472 -19.45 -4.38 -38.97
CA LEU A 472 -20.72 -3.88 -39.48
C LEU A 472 -20.87 -4.22 -40.98
N PRO A 473 -22.10 -4.51 -41.46
CA PRO A 473 -22.34 -4.86 -42.87
C PRO A 473 -21.87 -3.74 -43.82
N GLU A 474 -21.26 -4.11 -44.95
CA GLU A 474 -20.79 -3.17 -45.99
C GLU A 474 -21.89 -2.22 -46.48
N SER A 475 -23.16 -2.67 -46.53
CA SER A 475 -24.29 -1.80 -46.87
C SER A 475 -24.50 -0.64 -45.88
N VAL A 476 -24.29 -0.90 -44.58
CA VAL A 476 -24.36 0.13 -43.53
C VAL A 476 -23.16 1.06 -43.61
N ILE A 477 -21.95 0.52 -43.85
CA ILE A 477 -20.73 1.32 -44.01
C ILE A 477 -20.84 2.26 -45.20
N ASN A 478 -21.28 1.77 -46.35
CA ASN A 478 -21.45 2.60 -47.55
C ASN A 478 -22.49 3.70 -47.34
N ARG A 479 -23.63 3.37 -46.73
CA ARG A 479 -24.64 4.38 -46.40
C ARG A 479 -24.13 5.40 -45.39
N ALA A 480 -23.36 4.98 -44.39
CA ALA A 480 -22.77 5.89 -43.40
C ALA A 480 -21.77 6.87 -44.06
N LYS A 481 -20.98 6.42 -45.04
CA LYS A 481 -20.09 7.30 -45.83
C LYS A 481 -20.87 8.34 -46.64
N GLU A 482 -21.94 7.94 -47.32
CA GLU A 482 -22.80 8.87 -48.06
C GLU A 482 -23.39 9.95 -47.14
N VAL A 483 -23.96 9.54 -46.01
CA VAL A 483 -24.54 10.46 -45.02
C VAL A 483 -23.47 11.38 -44.43
N GLN A 484 -22.26 10.88 -44.17
CA GLN A 484 -21.16 11.70 -43.67
C GLN A 484 -20.79 12.80 -44.66
N SER A 485 -20.64 12.49 -45.96
CA SER A 485 -20.34 13.48 -46.99
C SER A 485 -21.43 14.56 -47.09
N GLU A 486 -22.71 14.17 -47.01
CA GLU A 486 -23.82 15.13 -47.03
C GLU A 486 -23.85 16.09 -45.83
N LEU A 487 -23.35 15.64 -44.66
CA LEU A 487 -23.29 16.43 -43.44
C LEU A 487 -22.09 17.39 -43.43
N GLU A 488 -20.93 16.95 -43.93
CA GLU A 488 -19.72 17.78 -44.06
C GLU A 488 -19.98 19.00 -44.98
N ASP A 489 -20.73 18.83 -46.08
CA ASP A 489 -21.08 19.92 -47.00
C ASP A 489 -22.03 20.99 -46.40
N LYS A 490 -22.72 20.68 -45.29
CA LYS A 490 -23.74 21.54 -44.67
C LYS A 490 -23.30 22.18 -43.35
N ASP A 491 -22.09 21.91 -42.89
CA ASP A 491 -21.77 22.17 -41.49
C ASP A 491 -21.57 23.68 -41.19
N LYS A 492 -22.44 24.21 -40.33
CA LYS A 492 -22.40 25.62 -39.86
C LYS A 492 -21.28 25.86 -38.85
N LEU A 493 -20.71 24.80 -38.27
CA LEU A 493 -19.61 24.87 -37.30
C LEU A 493 -18.37 25.56 -37.88
N ASP A 494 -18.25 25.64 -39.20
CA ASP A 494 -17.16 26.35 -39.85
C ASP A 494 -17.15 27.87 -39.64
N ARG A 495 -18.28 28.46 -39.22
CA ARG A 495 -18.44 29.91 -39.03
C ARG A 495 -18.11 30.41 -37.62
N ILE A 496 -17.74 29.53 -36.69
CA ILE A 496 -17.41 29.90 -35.31
C ILE A 496 -16.01 30.55 -35.29
N SER A 497 -15.92 31.78 -34.79
CA SER A 497 -14.66 32.47 -34.53
C SER A 497 -14.33 32.51 -33.04
N ALA A 498 -13.07 32.26 -32.71
CA ALA A 498 -12.56 32.41 -31.35
C ALA A 498 -12.57 33.88 -30.94
N LYS A 499 -12.84 34.15 -29.65
CA LYS A 499 -12.86 35.52 -29.11
C LYS A 499 -11.78 35.71 -28.07
N LYS A 500 -10.97 36.76 -28.22
CA LYS A 500 -10.01 37.15 -27.17
C LYS A 500 -10.72 37.87 -26.03
N LEU A 501 -10.12 37.87 -24.83
CA LEU A 501 -10.72 38.48 -23.62
C LEU A 501 -11.17 39.94 -23.82
N GLU A 502 -10.43 40.74 -24.60
CA GLU A 502 -10.79 42.13 -24.92
C GLU A 502 -12.08 42.26 -25.75
N GLU A 503 -12.38 41.26 -26.59
CA GLU A 503 -13.60 41.21 -27.41
C GLU A 503 -14.78 40.70 -26.60
N GLN A 504 -14.55 39.79 -25.65
CA GLN A 504 -15.57 39.32 -24.71
C GLN A 504 -16.04 40.44 -23.77
N LYS A 505 -15.14 41.31 -23.32
CA LYS A 505 -15.49 42.49 -22.48
C LYS A 505 -16.34 43.54 -23.19
N ARG A 506 -16.43 43.52 -24.53
CA ARG A 506 -17.29 44.43 -25.32
C ARG A 506 -18.73 43.90 -25.49
N LEU A 507 -18.99 42.65 -25.07
CA LEU A 507 -20.30 41.99 -25.18
C LEU A 507 -21.13 42.09 -23.89
N PHE A 508 -20.55 42.67 -22.84
CA PHE A 508 -21.19 43.08 -21.60
C PHE A 508 -20.98 44.59 -21.42
#